data_AF-A0A7C3WS88-F1
#
_entry.id   AF-A0A7C3WS88-F1
#
_cell.length_a   1.000
_cell.length_b   1.000
_cell.length_c   1.000
_cell.angle_alpha   90.00
_cell.angle_beta   90.00
_cell.angle_gamma   90.00
#
_symmetry.space_group_name_H-M   'P 1'
#
loop_
_entity.id
_entity.type
_entity.pdbx_description
1 polymer ?
#
loop_
_entity_poly.entity_id
_entity_poly.type
_entity_poly.pdbx_seq_one_letter_code
_entity_poly.pdbx_strand_id
1 'polypeptide(L)'
;MKRIFIKVGILLVFFVLLLGLSSINFFKVWEKQTIDLRFFIRGETKPSEDIVIVGIDDNSIESIGNWPWERSIHGRFLEVLKKENPKLVVFDILFDTKTDKDAIFAKSLKSFKKVVLSNYLYTYFDKRLNISLLSLKEPVD
;
A
#
# COMPACT_ATOMS: atom_id res chain seq x y z
N MET A 1 -30.46 27.91 39.04
CA MET A 1 -29.58 28.38 37.95
C MET A 1 -28.09 28.15 38.20
N LYS A 2 -27.47 28.68 39.27
CA LYS A 2 -26.00 28.53 39.54
C LYS A 2 -25.46 27.09 39.52
N ARG A 3 -26.20 26.11 40.05
CA ARG A 3 -25.83 24.67 40.05
C ARG A 3 -25.75 24.06 38.64
N ILE A 4 -26.50 24.59 37.68
CA ILE A 4 -26.49 24.13 36.28
C ILE A 4 -25.21 24.62 35.60
N PHE A 5 -24.86 25.90 35.78
CA PHE A 5 -23.61 26.46 35.25
C PHE A 5 -22.35 25.74 35.74
N ILE A 6 -22.32 25.35 37.03
CA ILE A 6 -21.20 24.57 37.59
C ILE A 6 -21.10 23.19 36.92
N LYS A 7 -22.21 22.48 36.76
CA LYS A 7 -22.23 21.17 36.09
C LYS A 7 -21.78 21.26 34.64
N VAL A 8 -22.24 22.29 33.92
CA VAL A 8 -21.83 22.55 32.53
C VAL A 8 -20.33 22.85 32.46
N GLY A 9 -19.79 23.66 33.37
CA GLY A 9 -18.36 23.96 33.43
C GLY A 9 -17.51 22.71 33.68
N ILE A 10 -17.90 21.84 34.63
CA ILE A 10 -17.20 20.58 34.90
C ILE A 10 -17.23 19.65 33.68
N LEU A 11 -18.39 19.53 33.03
CA LEU A 11 -18.54 18.71 31.82
C LEU A 11 -17.62 19.21 30.69
N LEU A 12 -17.51 20.54 30.54
CA LEU A 12 -16.69 21.15 29.51
C LEU A 12 -15.19 20.95 29.78
N VAL A 13 -14.75 21.09 31.03
CA VAL A 13 -13.36 20.78 31.42
C VAL A 13 -13.04 19.31 31.18
N PHE A 14 -13.94 18.40 31.56
CA PHE A 14 -13.77 16.97 31.32
C PHE A 14 -13.71 16.65 29.82
N PHE A 15 -14.55 17.30 29.02
CA PHE A 15 -14.54 17.15 27.56
C PHE A 15 -13.23 17.63 26.94
N VAL A 16 -12.71 18.80 27.35
CA VAL A 16 -11.40 19.31 26.89
C VAL A 16 -10.25 18.39 27.32
N LEU A 17 -10.30 17.86 28.54
CA LEU A 17 -9.30 16.92 29.04
C LEU A 17 -9.31 15.60 28.24
N LEU A 18 -10.49 15.07 27.91
CA LEU A 18 -10.63 13.90 27.05
C LEU A 18 -10.09 14.14 25.63
N LEU A 19 -10.34 15.32 25.05
CA LEU A 19 -9.78 15.71 23.76
C LEU A 19 -8.25 15.87 23.82
N GLY A 20 -7.73 16.39 24.92
CA GLY A 20 -6.29 16.46 25.17
C GLY A 20 -5.67 15.07 25.27
N LEU A 21 -6.28 14.17 26.05
CA LEU A 21 -5.84 12.78 26.21
C LEU A 21 -5.95 11.96 24.92
N SER A 22 -6.97 12.20 24.09
CA SER A 22 -7.11 11.54 22.78
C SER A 22 -6.06 12.03 21.78
N SER A 23 -5.59 13.27 21.92
CA SER A 23 -4.51 13.84 21.11
C SER A 23 -3.12 13.32 21.51
N ILE A 24 -2.99 12.76 22.72
CA ILE A 24 -1.75 12.15 23.19
C ILE A 24 -1.69 10.71 22.67
N ASN A 25 -0.55 10.32 22.09
CA ASN A 25 -0.28 8.96 21.59
C ASN A 25 -0.37 7.85 22.67
N PHE A 26 -0.78 8.17 23.90
CA PHE A 26 -0.95 7.26 25.02
C PHE A 26 -1.86 6.09 24.66
N PHE A 27 -3.01 6.36 24.04
CA PHE A 27 -3.94 5.31 23.62
C PHE A 27 -3.43 4.45 22.47
N LYS A 28 -2.50 4.95 21.64
CA LYS A 28 -1.93 4.16 20.53
C LYS A 28 -1.09 2.99 21.02
N VAL A 29 -0.42 3.13 22.16
CA VAL A 29 0.37 2.03 22.76
C VAL A 29 -0.57 0.91 23.23
N TRP A 30 -1.63 1.27 23.96
CA TRP A 30 -2.65 0.32 24.39
C TRP A 30 -3.37 -0.32 23.21
N GLU A 31 -3.69 0.46 22.17
CA GLU A 31 -4.26 -0.06 20.93
C GLU A 31 -3.40 -1.17 20.33
N LYS A 32 -2.10 -0.92 20.13
CA LYS A 32 -1.15 -1.92 19.58
C LYS A 32 -1.10 -3.19 20.43
N GLN A 33 -1.00 -3.05 21.75
CA GLN A 33 -1.01 -4.21 22.65
C GLN A 33 -2.32 -5.02 22.54
N THR A 34 -3.47 -4.35 22.43
CA THR A 34 -4.74 -5.06 22.24
C THR A 34 -4.84 -5.71 20.86
N ILE A 35 -4.22 -5.12 19.83
CA ILE A 35 -4.13 -5.73 18.49
C ILE A 35 -3.33 -7.03 18.58
N ASP A 36 -2.14 -7.01 19.19
CA ASP A 36 -1.29 -8.18 19.34
C ASP A 36 -2.00 -9.29 20.13
N LEU A 37 -2.67 -8.93 21.23
CA LEU A 37 -3.47 -9.88 22.01
C LEU A 37 -4.61 -10.47 21.18
N ARG A 38 -5.31 -9.68 20.37
CA ARG A 38 -6.38 -10.18 19.49
C ARG A 38 -5.83 -11.12 18.43
N PHE A 39 -4.67 -10.83 17.84
CA PHE A 39 -4.02 -11.75 16.90
C PHE A 39 -3.60 -13.05 17.56
N PHE A 40 -3.05 -12.98 18.77
CA PHE A 40 -2.69 -14.15 19.56
C PHE A 40 -3.92 -15.00 19.89
N ILE A 41 -5.01 -14.41 20.39
CA ILE A 41 -6.25 -15.11 20.73
C ILE A 41 -6.91 -15.71 19.49
N ARG A 42 -6.93 -14.98 18.36
CA ARG A 42 -7.45 -15.47 17.08
C ARG A 42 -6.68 -16.70 16.59
N GLY A 43 -5.39 -16.76 16.87
CA GLY A 43 -4.49 -17.82 16.42
C GLY A 43 -4.13 -17.70 14.93
N GLU A 44 -3.46 -18.75 14.45
CA GLU A 44 -3.04 -18.87 13.06
C GLU A 44 -4.25 -19.12 12.14
N THR A 45 -4.29 -18.38 11.03
CA THR A 45 -5.29 -18.55 9.99
C THR A 45 -4.64 -19.17 8.77
N LYS A 46 -5.19 -20.28 8.26
CA LYS A 46 -4.66 -20.92 7.06
C LYS A 46 -4.74 -19.93 5.88
N PRO A 47 -3.62 -19.64 5.19
CA PRO A 47 -3.66 -18.79 4.00
C PRO A 47 -4.43 -19.47 2.87
N SER A 48 -4.91 -18.67 1.91
CA SER A 48 -5.52 -19.21 0.70
C SER A 48 -4.49 -20.00 -0.10
N GLU A 49 -4.86 -21.19 -0.57
CA GLU A 49 -4.03 -22.02 -1.46
C GLU A 49 -3.97 -21.46 -2.88
N ASP A 50 -4.88 -20.52 -3.23
CA ASP A 50 -4.96 -19.90 -4.55
C ASP A 50 -4.01 -18.71 -4.75
N ILE A 51 -3.31 -18.29 -3.68
CA ILE A 51 -2.45 -17.10 -3.69
C ILE A 51 -1.00 -17.50 -3.48
N VAL A 52 -0.15 -17.17 -4.46
CA VAL A 52 1.29 -17.34 -4.38
C VAL A 52 1.95 -15.98 -4.30
N ILE A 53 2.76 -15.76 -3.27
CA ILE A 53 3.59 -14.56 -3.13
C ILE A 53 4.98 -14.88 -3.67
N VAL A 54 5.39 -14.13 -4.70
CA VAL A 54 6.76 -14.19 -5.22
C VAL A 54 7.51 -12.99 -4.66
N GLY A 55 8.30 -13.23 -3.62
CA GLY A 55 9.13 -12.21 -2.99
C GLY A 55 10.44 -11.99 -3.76
N ILE A 56 11.00 -10.79 -3.60
CA ILE A 56 12.37 -10.48 -4.02
C ILE A 56 13.19 -10.39 -2.74
N ASP A 57 14.12 -11.32 -2.57
CA ASP A 57 15.00 -11.43 -1.40
C ASP A 57 16.48 -11.24 -1.81
N ASP A 58 17.36 -11.30 -0.83
CA ASP A 58 18.81 -11.13 -1.04
C ASP A 58 19.37 -12.19 -2.01
N ASN A 59 18.87 -13.44 -1.94
CA ASN A 59 19.27 -14.50 -2.88
C ASN A 59 18.87 -14.17 -4.32
N SER A 60 17.69 -13.58 -4.52
CA SER A 60 17.20 -13.15 -5.82
C SER A 60 18.09 -12.05 -6.40
N ILE A 61 18.49 -11.07 -5.58
CA ILE A 61 19.37 -9.97 -5.97
C ILE A 61 20.77 -10.50 -6.31
N GLU A 62 21.31 -11.42 -5.50
CA GLU A 62 22.61 -12.05 -5.77
C GLU A 62 22.60 -12.84 -7.09
N SER A 63 21.50 -13.54 -7.36
CA SER A 63 21.37 -14.42 -8.53
C SER A 63 21.07 -13.68 -9.83
N ILE A 64 20.25 -12.63 -9.79
CA ILE A 64 19.77 -11.90 -10.99
C ILE A 64 20.60 -10.64 -11.24
N GLY A 65 21.08 -10.00 -10.18
CA GLY A 65 21.81 -8.75 -10.22
C GLY A 65 21.12 -7.63 -9.45
N ASN A 66 21.73 -6.45 -9.50
CA ASN A 66 21.32 -5.30 -8.70
C ASN A 66 19.90 -4.82 -9.04
N TRP A 67 19.13 -4.56 -7.99
CA TRP A 67 17.85 -3.88 -8.07
C TRP A 67 18.03 -2.36 -8.29
N PRO A 68 17.16 -1.65 -9.04
CA PRO A 68 15.99 -2.16 -9.77
C PRO A 68 16.37 -2.89 -11.05
N TRP A 69 15.69 -4.02 -11.31
CA TRP A 69 15.92 -4.82 -12.50
C TRP A 69 15.38 -4.16 -13.77
N GLU A 70 15.98 -4.51 -14.91
CA GLU A 70 15.46 -4.10 -16.21
C GLU A 70 14.05 -4.66 -16.48
N ARG A 71 13.25 -3.92 -17.25
CA ARG A 71 11.88 -4.32 -17.63
C ARG A 71 11.84 -5.64 -18.40
N SER A 72 12.92 -5.99 -19.08
CA SER A 72 13.09 -7.26 -19.79
C SER A 72 12.97 -8.48 -18.84
N ILE A 73 13.47 -8.37 -17.62
CA ILE A 73 13.41 -9.42 -16.59
C ILE A 73 11.96 -9.65 -16.16
N HIS A 74 11.21 -8.58 -15.88
CA HIS A 74 9.79 -8.67 -15.53
C HIS A 74 8.93 -9.22 -16.67
N GLY A 75 9.23 -8.84 -17.92
CA GLY A 75 8.59 -9.42 -19.10
C GLY A 75 8.85 -10.92 -19.23
N ARG A 76 10.10 -11.36 -19.03
CA ARG A 76 10.45 -12.80 -19.05
C ARG A 76 9.75 -13.56 -17.92
N PHE A 77 9.65 -12.98 -16.73
CA PHE A 77 8.91 -13.56 -15.62
C PHE A 77 7.44 -13.81 -15.99
N LEU A 78 6.77 -12.85 -16.64
CA LEU A 78 5.41 -13.05 -17.14
C LEU A 78 5.29 -14.18 -18.17
N GLU A 79 6.26 -14.33 -19.07
CA GLU A 79 6.25 -15.43 -20.05
C GLU A 79 6.40 -16.80 -19.39
N VAL A 80 7.16 -16.90 -18.29
CA VAL A 80 7.24 -18.12 -17.48
C VAL A 80 5.90 -18.40 -16.80
N LEU A 81 5.34 -17.42 -16.10
CA LEU A 81 4.05 -17.56 -15.41
C LEU A 81 2.90 -17.90 -16.36
N LYS A 82 2.97 -17.44 -17.60
CA LYS A 82 1.92 -17.69 -18.60
C LYS A 82 1.69 -19.18 -18.84
N LYS A 83 2.71 -20.02 -18.68
CA LYS A 83 2.61 -21.49 -18.81
C LYS A 83 1.72 -22.12 -17.75
N GLU A 84 1.70 -21.52 -16.55
CA GLU A 84 0.89 -21.98 -15.41
C GLU A 84 -0.53 -21.37 -15.43
N ASN A 85 -0.83 -20.48 -16.38
CA ASN A 85 -2.15 -19.86 -16.59
C ASN A 85 -2.79 -19.29 -15.31
N PRO A 86 -2.11 -18.43 -14.53
CA PRO A 86 -2.70 -17.85 -13.34
C PRO A 86 -3.89 -16.95 -13.69
N LYS A 87 -4.83 -16.83 -12.75
CA LYS A 87 -6.02 -16.00 -12.92
C LYS A 87 -5.69 -14.50 -12.93
N LEU A 88 -4.66 -14.08 -12.21
CA LEU A 88 -4.22 -12.69 -12.10
C LEU A 88 -2.76 -12.65 -11.65
N VAL A 89 -1.99 -11.69 -12.15
CA VAL A 89 -0.66 -11.34 -11.63
C VAL A 89 -0.70 -9.89 -11.14
N VAL A 90 -0.23 -9.65 -9.92
CA VAL A 90 -0.15 -8.31 -9.34
C VAL A 90 1.32 -8.02 -9.07
N PHE A 91 1.82 -6.92 -9.65
CA PHE A 91 3.16 -6.42 -9.33
C PHE A 91 3.06 -5.36 -8.25
N ASP A 92 3.53 -5.68 -7.05
CA ASP A 92 3.78 -4.70 -6.00
C ASP A 92 5.15 -4.01 -6.21
N ILE A 93 5.34 -3.48 -7.42
CA ILE A 93 6.54 -2.77 -7.85
C ILE A 93 6.10 -1.52 -8.60
N LEU A 94 6.74 -0.40 -8.29
CA LEU A 94 6.48 0.87 -8.95
C LEU A 94 7.44 1.00 -10.15
N PHE A 95 6.87 1.04 -11.34
CA PHE A 95 7.61 1.15 -12.61
C PHE A 95 7.75 2.62 -13.05
N ASP A 96 8.10 3.50 -12.11
CA ASP A 96 7.96 4.95 -12.24
C ASP A 96 9.06 5.68 -13.03
N THR A 97 10.08 4.95 -13.48
CA THR A 97 11.22 5.48 -14.24
C THR A 97 11.19 4.92 -15.65
N LYS A 98 11.29 5.82 -16.64
CA LYS A 98 11.29 5.46 -18.05
C LYS A 98 12.58 4.73 -18.44
N THR A 99 12.45 3.66 -19.20
CA THR A 99 13.57 2.84 -19.70
C THR A 99 13.41 2.52 -21.18
N ASP A 100 14.51 2.21 -21.87
CA ASP A 100 14.49 1.75 -23.26
C ASP A 100 13.79 0.38 -23.42
N LYS A 101 13.60 -0.35 -22.32
CA LYS A 101 12.95 -1.67 -22.28
C LYS A 101 11.45 -1.62 -21.97
N ASP A 102 10.86 -0.44 -21.76
CA ASP A 102 9.42 -0.30 -21.44
C ASP A 102 8.54 -0.91 -22.54
N ALA A 103 8.90 -0.71 -23.82
CA ALA A 103 8.17 -1.28 -24.96
C ALA A 103 8.12 -2.81 -24.94
N ILE A 104 9.19 -3.47 -24.47
CA ILE A 104 9.26 -4.94 -24.36
C ILE A 104 8.31 -5.41 -23.26
N PHE A 105 8.33 -4.75 -22.11
CA PHE A 105 7.46 -5.12 -21.00
C PHE A 105 5.99 -4.82 -21.30
N ALA A 106 5.69 -3.68 -21.94
CA ALA A 106 4.35 -3.35 -22.43
C ALA A 106 3.82 -4.43 -23.39
N LYS A 107 4.67 -5.01 -24.25
CA LYS A 107 4.29 -6.14 -25.11
C LYS A 107 3.95 -7.39 -24.31
N SER A 108 4.75 -7.75 -23.31
CA SER A 108 4.47 -8.88 -22.41
C SER A 108 3.18 -8.67 -21.62
N LEU A 109 2.94 -7.47 -21.10
CA LEU A 109 1.70 -7.10 -20.39
C LEU A 109 0.47 -7.26 -21.30
N LYS A 110 0.53 -6.75 -22.53
CA LYS A 110 -0.54 -6.90 -23.53
C LYS A 110 -0.79 -8.36 -23.93
N SER A 111 0.27 -9.17 -24.01
CA SER A 111 0.22 -10.61 -24.30
C SER A 111 -0.45 -11.40 -23.17
N PHE A 112 -0.22 -11.01 -21.92
CA PHE A 112 -0.72 -11.70 -20.73
C PHE A 112 -2.16 -11.29 -20.36
N LYS A 113 -2.52 -10.00 -20.55
CA LYS A 113 -3.83 -9.38 -20.29
C LYS A 113 -4.31 -9.32 -18.83
N LYS A 114 -3.93 -10.28 -17.99
CA LYS A 114 -4.39 -10.42 -16.60
C LYS A 114 -3.34 -9.91 -15.61
N VAL A 115 -2.87 -8.68 -15.79
CA VAL A 115 -1.83 -8.07 -14.95
C VAL A 115 -2.32 -6.76 -14.34
N VAL A 116 -2.05 -6.56 -13.06
CA VAL A 116 -2.24 -5.29 -12.33
C VAL A 116 -0.89 -4.75 -11.90
N LEU A 117 -0.66 -3.47 -12.15
CA LEU A 117 0.56 -2.76 -11.75
C LEU A 117 0.24 -1.78 -10.62
N SER A 118 1.16 -1.68 -9.65
CA SER A 118 1.13 -0.62 -8.65
C SER A 118 1.37 0.75 -9.30
N ASN A 119 0.76 1.79 -8.72
CA ASN A 119 0.88 3.15 -9.21
C ASN A 119 0.77 4.17 -8.07
N TYR A 120 1.31 5.36 -8.29
CA TYR A 120 1.16 6.48 -7.38
C TYR A 120 -0.16 7.21 -7.59
N LEU A 121 -0.84 7.46 -6.47
CA LEU A 121 -1.91 8.43 -6.40
C LEU A 121 -1.35 9.71 -5.76
N TYR A 122 -1.14 10.76 -6.55
CA TYR A 122 -0.68 12.04 -6.03
C TYR A 122 -1.78 13.09 -6.10
N THR A 123 -1.87 13.89 -5.04
CA THR A 123 -2.66 15.10 -5.00
C THR A 123 -1.72 16.29 -5.13
N TYR A 124 -2.00 17.19 -6.06
CA TYR A 124 -1.30 18.47 -6.14
C TYR A 124 -2.30 19.62 -6.11
N PHE A 125 -1.91 20.70 -5.47
CA PHE A 125 -2.74 21.89 -5.33
C PHE A 125 -2.40 22.88 -6.46
N ASP A 126 -3.34 23.13 -7.38
CA ASP A 126 -3.17 24.17 -8.38
C ASP A 126 -3.51 25.53 -7.74
N LYS A 127 -2.48 26.32 -7.44
CA LYS A 127 -2.60 27.65 -6.84
C LYS A 127 -3.42 28.63 -7.67
N ARG A 128 -3.46 28.48 -9.00
CA ARG A 128 -4.22 29.37 -9.90
C ARG A 128 -5.72 29.10 -9.81
N LEU A 129 -6.07 27.84 -9.64
CA LEU A 129 -7.47 27.38 -9.59
C LEU A 129 -7.99 27.25 -8.16
N ASN A 130 -7.12 27.30 -7.15
CA ASN A 130 -7.45 27.10 -5.73
C ASN A 130 -8.16 25.77 -5.46
N ILE A 131 -7.72 24.70 -6.14
CA ILE A 131 -8.27 23.34 -6.04
C ILE A 131 -7.17 22.29 -5.89
N SER A 132 -7.48 21.20 -5.20
CA SER A 132 -6.65 19.99 -5.15
C SER A 132 -7.04 19.06 -6.29
N LEU A 133 -6.07 18.74 -7.15
CA LEU A 133 -6.25 17.81 -8.26
C LEU A 133 -5.64 16.47 -7.90
N LEU A 134 -6.42 15.41 -8.15
CA LEU A 134 -5.97 14.03 -8.05
C LEU A 134 -5.45 13.59 -9.41
N SER A 135 -4.25 13.04 -9.46
CA SER A 135 -3.66 12.59 -10.72
C SER A 135 -2.89 11.28 -10.53
N LEU A 136 -2.96 10.45 -11.56
CA LEU A 136 -2.25 9.17 -11.67
C LEU A 136 -1.12 9.36 -12.69
N LYS A 137 0.07 8.86 -12.36
CA LYS A 137 1.19 8.78 -13.31
C LYS A 137 0.99 7.54 -14.17
N GLU A 138 1.29 7.54 -15.45
CA GLU A 138 1.26 6.26 -16.19
C GLU A 138 2.43 5.37 -15.73
N PRO A 139 2.19 4.09 -15.37
CA PRO A 139 3.21 3.25 -14.78
C PRO A 139 4.20 2.67 -15.81
N VAL A 140 3.86 2.66 -17.10
CA VAL A 140 4.73 2.22 -18.20
C VAL A 140 4.33 3.01 -19.44
N ASP A 141 5.17 3.95 -19.87
CA ASP A 141 4.96 4.78 -21.07
C ASP A 141 5.31 4.03 -22.37
#